data_AF-A0A0B6ZUM7-F1
#
_entry.id   AF-A0A0B6ZUM7-F1
#
_cell.length_a   1.000
_cell.length_b   1.000
_cell.length_c   1.000
_cell.angle_alpha   90.00
_cell.angle_beta   90.00
_cell.angle_gamma   90.00
#
_symmetry.space_group_name_H-M   'P 1'
#
loop_
_entity.id
_entity.type
_entity.pdbx_description
1 polymer ?
#
loop_
_entity_poly.entity_id
_entity_poly.type
_entity_poly.pdbx_seq_one_letter_code
_entity_poly.pdbx_strand_id
1 'polypeptide(L)'
;MASYGKGNIDGFSSYQGDTNIEVAFSGDRGSDFAKLSREISGNVQKITQNVSQIQKFVSQIGTQQDSDDVRQRVHQTTHYTNQLAKETSQYLKSLTHLPSPSSQSEQRQWKMQ
;
A
#
# COMPACT_ATOMS: atom_id res chain seq x y z
N MET A 1 35.94 -22.89 13.51
CA MET A 1 35.99 -23.56 12.19
C MET A 1 34.56 -23.71 11.71
N ALA A 2 34.20 -23.05 10.61
CA ALA A 2 32.88 -23.19 9.99
C ALA A 2 32.85 -24.48 9.14
N SER A 3 31.74 -25.21 9.17
CA SER A 3 31.46 -26.31 8.24
C SER A 3 30.01 -26.19 7.78
N TYR A 4 29.85 -25.75 6.53
CA TYR A 4 28.57 -25.71 5.83
C TYR A 4 28.41 -26.98 4.98
N GLY A 5 27.20 -27.54 5.01
CA GLY A 5 26.59 -28.22 3.87
C GLY A 5 26.57 -29.75 3.90
N LYS A 6 25.37 -30.33 3.96
CA LYS A 6 24.85 -31.26 2.94
C LYS A 6 23.35 -31.49 3.17
N GLY A 7 22.54 -31.27 2.13
CA GLY A 7 21.09 -31.16 2.22
C GLY A 7 20.32 -32.48 2.29
N ASN A 8 19.05 -32.34 2.65
CA ASN A 8 17.96 -33.22 2.23
C ASN A 8 16.75 -32.31 1.94
N ILE A 9 16.60 -31.96 0.67
CA ILE A 9 15.33 -31.53 0.07
C ILE A 9 14.59 -32.83 -0.17
N ASP A 10 13.43 -33.02 0.48
CA ASP A 10 12.28 -33.80 0.00
C ASP A 10 11.30 -33.98 1.17
N GLY A 11 10.25 -33.17 1.16
CA GLY A 11 9.20 -33.16 2.16
C GLY A 11 8.08 -32.21 1.78
N PHE A 12 7.66 -32.27 0.51
CA PHE A 12 6.46 -31.59 0.02
C PHE A 12 5.24 -32.18 0.74
N SER A 13 4.74 -31.48 1.75
CA SER A 13 3.42 -31.73 2.31
C SER A 13 2.37 -31.21 1.33
N SER A 14 1.60 -32.13 0.77
CA SER A 14 0.47 -31.90 -0.12
C SER A 14 -0.60 -31.04 0.55
N TYR A 15 -1.05 -30.00 -0.16
CA TYR A 15 -2.23 -29.22 0.21
C TYR A 15 -3.47 -30.12 0.09
N GLN A 16 -3.97 -30.60 1.22
CA GLN A 16 -5.31 -31.15 1.30
C GLN A 16 -6.26 -29.98 1.60
N GLY A 17 -6.89 -29.50 0.53
CA GLY A 17 -8.03 -28.61 0.63
C GLY A 17 -9.22 -29.39 1.16
N ASP A 18 -9.72 -28.98 2.33
CA ASP A 18 -11.15 -28.84 2.59
C ASP A 18 -11.33 -28.04 3.89
N THR A 19 -11.59 -26.75 3.75
CA THR A 19 -12.43 -26.03 4.71
C THR A 19 -13.44 -25.25 3.89
N ASN A 20 -14.65 -25.79 3.80
CA ASN A 20 -15.86 -25.06 3.48
C ASN A 20 -15.93 -23.80 4.35
N ILE A 21 -15.50 -22.66 3.81
CA ILE A 21 -15.87 -21.36 4.36
C ILE A 21 -17.11 -20.93 3.59
N GLU A 22 -18.27 -21.15 4.21
CA GLU A 22 -19.51 -20.44 3.88
C GLU A 22 -19.27 -18.94 4.08
N VAL A 23 -18.82 -18.25 3.04
CA VAL A 23 -18.78 -16.78 3.01
C VAL A 23 -20.16 -16.28 2.59
N ALA A 24 -21.07 -16.25 3.55
CA ALA A 24 -22.23 -15.38 3.51
C ALA A 24 -21.76 -13.93 3.65
N PHE A 25 -21.42 -13.23 2.56
CA PHE A 25 -21.15 -11.79 2.57
C PHE A 25 -21.71 -11.11 1.33
N SER A 26 -23.03 -10.92 1.38
CA SER A 26 -23.76 -9.96 0.54
C SER A 26 -23.85 -8.65 1.32
N GLY A 27 -23.01 -7.65 1.03
CA GLY A 27 -23.20 -6.30 1.59
C GLY A 27 -22.03 -5.30 1.50
N ASP A 28 -20.77 -5.71 1.75
CA ASP A 28 -19.70 -4.73 2.11
C ASP A 28 -18.57 -4.57 1.06
N ARG A 29 -18.63 -5.26 -0.09
CA ARG A 29 -17.54 -5.22 -1.10
C ARG A 29 -17.36 -3.86 -1.78
N GLY A 30 -18.45 -3.20 -2.16
CA GLY A 30 -18.39 -1.86 -2.77
C GLY A 30 -17.91 -0.79 -1.79
N SER A 31 -18.22 -0.99 -0.51
CA SER A 31 -17.81 -0.12 0.61
C SER A 31 -16.29 -0.22 0.83
N ASP A 32 -15.70 -1.42 0.80
CA ASP A 32 -14.26 -1.59 0.94
C ASP A 32 -13.46 -1.07 -0.25
N PHE A 33 -13.94 -1.28 -1.49
CA PHE A 33 -13.33 -0.67 -2.67
C PHE A 33 -13.33 0.87 -2.59
N ALA A 34 -14.47 1.46 -2.21
CA ALA A 34 -14.60 2.90 -2.09
C ALA A 34 -13.71 3.48 -0.98
N LYS A 35 -13.62 2.82 0.18
CA LYS A 35 -12.72 3.20 1.28
C LYS A 35 -11.25 3.16 0.83
N LEU A 36 -10.79 2.02 0.30
CA LEU A 36 -9.40 1.87 -0.15
C LEU A 36 -9.05 2.88 -1.25
N SER A 37 -9.93 3.09 -2.22
CA SER A 37 -9.73 4.07 -3.30
C SER A 37 -9.60 5.50 -2.76
N ARG A 38 -10.43 5.86 -1.78
CA ARG A 38 -10.37 7.18 -1.12
C ARG A 38 -9.07 7.36 -0.35
N GLU A 39 -8.65 6.36 0.42
CA GLU A 39 -7.40 6.40 1.18
C GLU A 39 -6.17 6.47 0.28
N ILE A 40 -6.13 5.69 -0.81
CA ILE A 40 -5.07 5.75 -1.83
C ILE A 40 -4.97 7.17 -2.41
N SER A 41 -6.10 7.73 -2.85
CA SER A 41 -6.14 9.09 -3.40
C SER A 41 -5.65 10.13 -2.39
N GLY A 42 -6.12 10.06 -1.15
CA GLY A 42 -5.68 10.94 -0.07
C GLY A 42 -4.18 10.84 0.20
N ASN A 43 -3.62 9.63 0.20
CA ASN A 43 -2.19 9.42 0.41
C ASN A 43 -1.35 9.94 -0.76
N VAL A 44 -1.77 9.74 -2.00
CA VAL A 44 -1.10 10.30 -3.20
C VAL A 44 -1.07 11.82 -3.17
N GLN A 45 -2.18 12.46 -2.76
CA GLN A 45 -2.23 13.90 -2.59
C GLN A 45 -1.26 14.39 -1.52
N LYS A 46 -1.22 13.74 -0.35
CA LYS A 46 -0.27 14.07 0.74
C LYS A 46 1.18 13.88 0.29
N ILE A 47 1.50 12.80 -0.43
CA ILE A 47 2.85 12.58 -1.01
C ILE A 47 3.24 13.76 -1.90
N THR A 48 2.34 14.19 -2.79
CA THR A 48 2.58 15.32 -3.68
C THR A 48 2.87 16.62 -2.91
N GLN A 49 2.07 16.90 -1.87
CA GLN A 49 2.28 18.07 -1.01
C GLN A 49 3.61 17.99 -0.27
N ASN A 50 3.94 16.84 0.31
CA ASN A 50 5.18 16.63 1.04
C ASN A 50 6.41 16.79 0.13
N VAL A 51 6.37 16.28 -1.10
CA VAL A 51 7.46 16.48 -2.08
C VAL A 51 7.68 17.97 -2.36
N SER A 52 6.61 18.76 -2.51
CA SER A 52 6.73 20.21 -2.66
C SER A 52 7.35 20.88 -1.42
N GLN A 53 6.98 20.44 -0.21
CA GLN A 53 7.57 20.96 1.02
C GLN A 53 9.05 20.61 1.14
N ILE A 54 9.43 19.36 0.82
CA ILE A 54 10.83 18.92 0.80
C ILE A 54 11.62 19.79 -0.17
N GLN A 55 11.13 20.05 -1.38
CA GLN A 55 11.80 20.93 -2.34
C GLN A 55 12.06 22.34 -1.77
N LYS A 56 11.07 22.91 -1.07
CA LYS A 56 11.23 24.22 -0.42
C LYS A 56 12.28 24.20 0.67
N PHE A 57 12.28 23.20 1.55
CA PHE A 57 13.28 23.10 2.62
C PHE A 57 14.68 22.80 2.07
N VAL A 58 14.79 21.92 1.08
CA VAL A 58 16.05 21.60 0.41
C VAL A 58 16.64 22.84 -0.28
N SER A 59 15.81 23.72 -0.86
CA SER A 59 16.30 24.97 -1.45
C SER A 59 16.93 25.95 -0.44
N GLN A 60 16.71 25.75 0.86
CA GLN A 60 17.31 26.55 1.93
C GLN A 60 18.63 25.94 2.44
N ILE A 61 18.86 24.64 2.23
CA ILE A 61 20.09 23.96 2.65
C ILE A 61 21.27 24.45 1.80
N GLY A 62 22.39 24.79 2.45
CA GLY A 62 23.55 25.41 1.80
C GLY A 62 23.40 26.89 1.49
N THR A 63 22.30 27.52 1.92
CA THR A 63 22.10 28.99 1.85
C THR A 63 22.31 29.63 3.22
N GLN A 64 22.21 30.97 3.29
CA GLN A 64 22.21 31.71 4.57
C GLN A 64 21.00 31.39 5.47
N GLN A 65 19.98 30.69 4.96
CA GLN A 65 18.81 30.24 5.72
C GLN A 65 18.94 28.79 6.20
N ASP A 66 20.07 28.13 5.95
CA ASP A 66 20.31 26.77 6.41
C ASP A 66 20.36 26.72 7.95
N SER A 67 19.68 25.74 8.51
CA SER A 67 19.60 25.50 9.96
C SER A 67 19.28 24.05 10.25
N ASP A 68 19.59 23.60 11.46
CA ASP A 68 19.27 22.23 11.91
C ASP A 68 17.76 21.96 11.86
N ASP A 69 16.92 22.96 12.12
CA ASP A 69 15.45 22.82 12.02
C ASP A 69 15.00 22.55 10.58
N VAL A 70 15.55 23.26 9.60
CA VAL A 70 15.24 23.03 8.17
C VAL A 70 15.65 21.61 7.76
N ARG A 71 16.84 21.16 8.16
CA ARG A 71 17.34 19.81 7.87
C ARG A 71 16.47 18.75 8.54
N GLN A 72 16.09 18.97 9.81
CA GLN A 72 15.20 18.08 10.53
C GLN A 72 13.83 17.98 9.85
N ARG A 73 13.25 19.10 9.38
CA ARG A 73 11.99 19.09 8.61
C ARG A 73 12.11 18.30 7.32
N VAL A 74 13.22 18.43 6.57
CA VAL A 74 13.47 17.57 5.40
C VAL A 74 13.40 16.09 5.80
N HIS A 75 14.15 15.69 6.83
CA HIS A 75 14.18 14.30 7.27
C HIS A 75 12.80 13.78 7.71
N GLN A 76 12.07 14.56 8.51
CA GLN A 76 10.74 14.21 8.99
C GLN A 76 9.74 14.08 7.83
N THR A 77 9.69 15.08 6.94
CA THR A 77 8.76 15.07 5.80
C THR A 77 9.11 13.95 4.81
N THR A 78 10.39 13.68 4.57
CA THR A 78 10.82 12.53 3.76
C THR A 78 10.41 11.21 4.40
N HIS A 79 10.64 11.04 5.69
CA HIS A 79 10.27 9.81 6.40
C HIS A 79 8.75 9.56 6.34
N TYR A 80 7.95 10.58 6.63
CA TYR A 80 6.50 10.49 6.53
C TYR A 80 6.03 10.17 5.10
N THR A 81 6.66 10.77 4.09
CA THR A 81 6.36 10.48 2.67
C THR A 81 6.63 9.02 2.32
N ASN A 82 7.73 8.44 2.83
CA ASN A 82 8.04 7.02 2.63
C ASN A 82 7.00 6.11 3.29
N GLN A 83 6.49 6.48 4.48
CA GLN A 83 5.41 5.73 5.13
C GLN A 83 4.13 5.76 4.29
N LEU A 84 3.71 6.94 3.82
CA LEU A 84 2.55 7.08 2.95
C LEU A 84 2.71 6.25 1.66
N ALA A 85 3.89 6.25 1.05
CA ALA A 85 4.15 5.47 -0.15
C ALA A 85 4.02 3.94 0.12
N LYS A 86 4.52 3.48 1.26
CA LYS A 86 4.39 2.08 1.70
C LYS A 86 2.94 1.69 1.95
N GLU A 87 2.19 2.51 2.69
CA GLU A 87 0.76 2.31 2.94
C GLU A 87 -0.04 2.30 1.63
N THR A 88 0.23 3.26 0.74
CA THR A 88 -0.43 3.33 -0.57
C THR A 88 -0.18 2.06 -1.37
N SER A 89 1.05 1.56 -1.37
CA SER A 89 1.39 0.28 -2.03
C SER A 89 0.67 -0.91 -1.41
N GLN A 90 0.46 -0.91 -0.09
CA GLN A 90 -0.31 -1.94 0.61
C GLN A 90 -1.80 -1.85 0.24
N TYR A 91 -2.39 -0.67 0.27
CA TYR A 91 -3.79 -0.46 -0.14
C TYR A 91 -4.03 -0.83 -1.59
N LEU A 92 -3.10 -0.52 -2.50
CA LEU A 92 -3.18 -0.95 -3.89
C LEU A 92 -3.18 -2.48 -4.01
N LYS A 93 -2.31 -3.18 -3.27
CA LYS A 93 -2.33 -4.65 -3.24
C LYS A 93 -3.65 -5.19 -2.71
N SER A 94 -4.14 -4.65 -1.59
CA SER A 94 -5.45 -5.02 -1.02
C SER A 94 -6.58 -4.78 -2.02
N LEU A 95 -6.56 -3.66 -2.75
CA LEU A 95 -7.53 -3.33 -3.79
C LEU A 95 -7.49 -4.36 -4.93
N THR A 96 -6.31 -4.81 -5.36
CA THR A 96 -6.16 -5.82 -6.42
C THR A 96 -6.52 -7.24 -5.99
N HIS A 97 -6.45 -7.53 -4.69
CA HIS A 97 -6.84 -8.82 -4.12
C HIS A 97 -8.34 -8.90 -3.77
N LEU A 98 -9.09 -7.80 -3.94
CA LEU A 98 -10.54 -7.87 -3.89
C LEU A 98 -11.01 -8.80 -5.01
N PRO A 99 -11.85 -9.82 -4.71
CA PRO A 99 -12.30 -10.76 -5.71
C PRO A 99 -12.99 -10.01 -6.86
N SER A 100 -12.50 -10.23 -8.09
CA SER A 100 -13.14 -9.71 -9.30
C SER A 100 -14.60 -10.20 -9.35
N PRO A 101 -15.58 -9.39 -9.77
CA PRO A 101 -16.95 -9.85 -9.91
C PRO A 101 -16.95 -11.04 -10.87
N SER A 102 -17.12 -12.23 -10.32
CA SER A 102 -17.06 -13.50 -11.06
C SER A 102 -18.28 -13.72 -11.93
N SER A 103 -19.22 -12.76 -11.97
CA SER A 103 -20.45 -12.85 -12.76
C SER A 103 -20.66 -11.62 -13.65
N GLN A 104 -21.01 -11.89 -14.91
CA GLN A 104 -21.44 -10.91 -15.90
C GLN A 104 -22.65 -10.07 -15.39
N SER A 105 -23.40 -10.62 -14.43
CA SER A 105 -24.54 -10.00 -13.75
C SER A 105 -24.13 -8.81 -12.88
N GLU A 106 -23.05 -8.93 -12.10
CA GLU A 106 -22.51 -7.83 -11.29
C GLU A 106 -21.95 -6.74 -12.21
N GLN A 107 -21.22 -7.11 -13.27
CA GLN A 107 -20.63 -6.16 -14.20
C GLN A 107 -21.67 -5.27 -14.91
N ARG A 108 -22.89 -5.77 -15.12
CA ARG A 108 -24.01 -4.98 -15.68
C ARG A 108 -24.58 -3.97 -14.69
N GLN A 109 -24.57 -4.26 -13.40
CA GLN A 109 -25.07 -3.33 -12.37
C GLN A 109 -24.14 -2.14 -12.16
N TRP A 110 -22.83 -2.32 -12.32
CA TRP A 110 -21.84 -1.26 -12.13
C TRP A 110 -21.83 -0.22 -13.26
N LYS A 111 -22.39 -0.55 -14.43
CA LYS A 111 -22.50 0.36 -15.58
C LYS A 111 -23.77 1.22 -15.56
N MET A 112 -24.67 1.03 -14.59
CA MET A 112 -25.93 1.78 -14.50
C MET A 112 -25.93 2.90 -13.43
N GLN A 113 -24.82 3.12 -12.72
CA GLN A 113 -24.64 4.32 -11.90
C GLN A 113 -23.89 5.41 -12.68
#